data_AF-A0A348PPG1-F1
#
_entry.id   AF-A0A348PPG1-F1
#
_cell.length_a   1.000
_cell.length_b   1.000
_cell.length_c   1.000
_cell.angle_alpha   90.00
_cell.angle_beta   90.00
_cell.angle_gamma   90.00
#
_symmetry.space_group_name_H-M   'P 1'
#
loop_
_entity.id
_entity.type
_entity.pdbx_description
1 polymer ?
#
loop_
_entity_poly.entity_id
_entity_poly.type
_entity_poly.pdbx_seq_one_letter_code
_entity_poly.pdbx_strand_id
1 'polypeptide(L)'
;MTRHDSFQLRHIGPRREEISSMLETIGVSSIDQLIDETVPKSIRLKAPLKLPEGVTEFEFLEYTKETGAKNKLFHNFIGQGYYGTITPSVIKRNILENPSWYTAYTPYQA
;
A
#
# COMPACT_ATOMS: atom_id res chain seq x y z
N MET A 1 -14.33 18.78 -4.74
CA MET A 1 -15.03 17.61 -5.30
C MET A 1 -14.68 16.40 -4.47
N THR A 2 -15.66 15.77 -3.82
CA THR A 2 -15.44 14.58 -3.01
C THR A 2 -15.14 13.41 -3.95
N ARG A 3 -13.88 12.96 -4.03
CA ARG A 3 -13.53 11.71 -4.74
C ARG A 3 -14.07 10.54 -3.91
N HIS A 4 -15.28 10.08 -4.23
CA HIS A 4 -15.92 8.94 -3.59
C HIS A 4 -15.12 7.62 -3.73
N ASP A 5 -14.14 7.56 -4.64
CA ASP A 5 -13.27 6.40 -4.91
C ASP A 5 -11.81 6.64 -4.48
N SER A 6 -11.61 7.23 -3.29
CA SER A 6 -10.26 7.42 -2.73
C SER A 6 -9.76 6.14 -2.08
N PHE A 7 -8.62 5.59 -2.56
CA PHE A 7 -7.95 4.42 -1.97
C PHE A 7 -7.70 4.57 -0.46
N GLN A 8 -7.42 5.79 0.01
CA GLN A 8 -7.15 6.08 1.42
C GLN A 8 -8.32 5.64 2.32
N LEU A 9 -9.57 5.71 1.84
CA LEU A 9 -10.75 5.31 2.61
C LEU A 9 -10.87 3.78 2.77
N ARG A 10 -10.27 3.00 1.86
CA ARG A 10 -10.22 1.53 1.95
C ARG A 10 -8.96 1.05 2.68
N HIS A 11 -7.87 1.79 2.56
CA HIS A 11 -6.59 1.46 3.18
C HIS A 11 -6.53 1.82 4.66
N ILE A 12 -7.01 3.01 5.04
CA ILE A 12 -7.05 3.47 6.43
C ILE A 12 -8.30 2.90 7.09
N GLY A 13 -8.12 2.04 8.08
CA GLY A 13 -9.20 1.36 8.79
C GLY A 13 -10.12 2.31 9.58
N PRO A 14 -9.58 3.11 10.52
CA PRO A 14 -10.39 3.96 11.39
C PRO A 14 -11.30 4.94 10.64
N ARG A 15 -12.58 4.96 11.03
CA ARG A 15 -13.59 5.90 10.58
C ARG A 15 -13.59 7.15 11.45
N ARG A 16 -14.30 8.20 11.02
CA ARG A 16 -14.26 9.52 11.69
C ARG A 16 -14.73 9.41 13.14
N GLU A 17 -15.75 8.63 13.39
CA GLU A 17 -16.34 8.40 14.70
C GLU A 17 -15.37 7.64 15.62
N GLU A 18 -14.68 6.64 15.07
CA GLU A 18 -13.64 5.88 15.77
C GLU A 18 -12.43 6.76 16.10
N ILE A 19 -12.00 7.60 15.16
CA ILE A 19 -10.91 8.57 15.38
C ILE A 19 -11.25 9.50 16.53
N SER A 20 -12.46 10.07 16.55
CA SER A 20 -12.89 10.94 17.66
C SER A 20 -12.83 10.23 19.01
N SER A 21 -13.32 8.99 19.09
CA SER A 21 -13.28 8.19 20.32
C SER A 21 -11.85 7.84 20.77
N MET A 22 -10.96 7.51 19.82
CA MET A 22 -9.56 7.25 20.12
C MET A 22 -8.83 8.50 20.63
N LEU A 23 -9.08 9.66 20.03
CA LEU A 23 -8.48 10.95 20.45
C LEU A 23 -8.94 11.34 21.87
N GLU A 24 -10.23 11.18 22.16
CA GLU A 24 -10.78 11.39 23.50
C GLU A 24 -10.14 10.47 24.54
N THR A 25 -9.97 9.18 24.19
CA THR A 25 -9.36 8.18 25.08
C THR A 25 -7.93 8.55 25.49
N ILE A 26 -7.15 9.12 24.56
CA ILE A 26 -5.77 9.53 24.82
C ILE A 26 -5.64 11.01 25.25
N GLY A 27 -6.76 11.73 25.39
CA GLY A 27 -6.80 13.08 25.97
C GLY A 27 -6.34 14.21 25.04
N VAL A 28 -6.39 14.03 23.72
CA VAL A 28 -6.03 15.06 22.73
C VAL A 28 -7.21 15.44 21.85
N SER A 29 -7.20 16.66 21.33
CA SER A 29 -8.33 17.24 20.58
C SER A 29 -8.28 16.96 19.07
N SER A 30 -7.12 16.58 18.53
CA SER A 30 -6.92 16.38 17.09
C SER A 30 -5.69 15.51 16.78
N ILE A 31 -5.66 14.99 15.55
CA ILE A 31 -4.48 14.31 15.00
C ILE A 31 -3.27 15.26 14.93
N ASP A 32 -3.49 16.55 14.64
CA ASP A 32 -2.39 17.53 14.60
C ASP A 32 -1.76 17.73 15.97
N GLN A 33 -2.56 17.83 17.03
CA GLN A 33 -2.05 17.89 18.41
C GLN A 33 -1.26 16.62 18.75
N LEU A 34 -1.80 15.44 18.43
CA LEU A 34 -1.11 14.16 18.66
C LEU A 34 0.27 14.12 18.00
N ILE A 35 0.37 14.57 16.75
CA ILE A 35 1.65 14.59 16.03
C ILE A 35 2.61 15.63 16.63
N ASP A 36 2.13 16.81 17.01
CA ASP A 36 2.93 17.87 17.61
C ASP A 36 3.57 17.46 18.95
N GLU A 37 2.85 16.67 19.74
CA GLU A 37 3.33 16.16 21.03
C GLU A 37 4.23 14.90 20.89
N THR A 38 4.12 14.17 19.76
CA THR A 38 4.87 12.92 19.53
C THR A 38 6.18 13.14 18.76
N VAL A 39 6.18 14.00 17.73
CA VAL A 39 7.30 14.17 16.80
C VAL A 39 7.99 15.51 17.02
N PRO A 40 9.29 15.54 17.40
CA PRO A 40 10.00 16.79 17.62
C PRO A 40 9.97 17.71 16.38
N LYS A 41 9.59 18.98 16.60
CA LYS A 41 9.47 19.99 15.52
C LYS A 41 10.77 20.19 14.74
N SER A 42 11.92 19.98 15.36
CA SER A 42 13.25 20.13 14.74
C SER A 42 13.53 19.16 13.59
N ILE A 43 12.87 18.00 13.58
CA ILE A 43 13.05 16.96 12.54
C ILE A 43 11.85 16.82 11.61
N ARG A 44 10.79 17.61 11.82
CA ARG A 44 9.57 17.54 11.02
C ARG A 44 9.79 18.23 9.66
N LEU A 45 9.15 17.71 8.61
CA LEU A 45 9.20 18.31 7.29
C LEU A 45 8.63 19.74 7.33
N LYS A 46 9.36 20.69 6.74
CA LYS A 46 8.98 22.12 6.68
C LYS A 46 7.93 22.42 5.62
N ALA A 47 7.74 21.51 4.67
CA ALA A 47 6.76 21.60 3.61
C ALA A 47 6.16 20.21 3.35
N PRO A 48 4.92 20.12 2.83
CA PRO A 48 4.34 18.87 2.39
C PRO A 48 5.20 18.18 1.32
N LEU A 49 5.05 16.86 1.20
CA LEU A 49 5.71 16.10 0.13
C LEU A 49 5.27 16.63 -1.25
N LYS A 50 6.25 16.88 -2.13
CA LYS A 50 5.99 17.30 -3.50
C LYS A 50 5.68 16.09 -4.37
N LEU A 51 4.45 15.58 -4.25
CA LEU A 51 3.95 14.42 -5.00
C LEU A 51 2.81 14.84 -5.96
N PRO A 52 2.59 14.09 -7.05
CA PRO A 52 1.38 14.23 -7.85
C PRO A 52 0.12 13.98 -7.01
N GLU A 53 -1.03 14.46 -7.49
CA GLU A 53 -2.30 14.10 -6.88
C GLU A 53 -2.52 12.59 -6.90
N GLY A 54 -3.18 12.08 -5.84
CA GLY A 54 -3.57 10.69 -5.78
C GLY A 54 -4.55 10.33 -6.91
N VAL A 55 -4.34 9.16 -7.50
CA VAL A 55 -5.22 8.55 -8.51
C VAL A 55 -6.19 7.57 -7.85
N THR A 56 -7.28 7.23 -8.53
CA THR A 56 -8.16 6.14 -8.10
C THR A 56 -7.47 4.79 -8.31
N GLU A 57 -8.01 3.73 -7.71
CA GLU A 57 -7.48 2.38 -7.92
C GLU A 57 -7.62 1.91 -9.37
N PHE A 58 -8.71 2.29 -10.03
CA PHE A 58 -8.94 1.98 -11.43
C PHE A 58 -7.91 2.68 -12.33
N GLU A 59 -7.69 3.98 -12.11
CA GLU A 59 -6.67 4.76 -12.82
C GLU A 59 -5.27 4.16 -12.63
N PHE A 60 -4.93 3.76 -11.39
CA PHE A 60 -3.65 3.14 -11.08
C PHE A 60 -3.45 1.79 -11.79
N LEU A 61 -4.49 0.96 -11.86
CA LEU A 61 -4.44 -0.32 -12.56
C LEU A 61 -4.18 -0.13 -14.06
N GLU A 62 -4.90 0.79 -14.71
CA GLU A 62 -4.71 1.08 -16.13
C GLU A 62 -3.31 1.64 -16.41
N TYR A 63 -2.87 2.62 -15.63
CA TYR A 63 -1.52 3.18 -15.73
C TYR A 63 -0.41 2.11 -15.61
N THR A 64 -0.58 1.18 -14.68
CA THR A 64 0.39 0.09 -14.46
C THR A 64 0.40 -0.89 -15.62
N LYS A 65 -0.76 -1.22 -16.19
CA LYS A 65 -0.86 -2.06 -17.41
C LYS A 65 -0.18 -1.40 -18.60
N GLU A 66 -0.46 -0.12 -18.84
CA GLU A 66 0.15 0.65 -19.94
C GLU A 66 1.67 0.73 -19.80
N THR A 67 2.16 0.96 -18.58
CA THR A 67 3.58 1.00 -18.29
C THR A 67 4.23 -0.37 -18.50
N GLY A 68 3.60 -1.44 -18.00
CA GLY A 68 4.07 -2.81 -18.19
C GLY A 68 4.11 -3.26 -19.65
N ALA A 69 3.16 -2.80 -20.47
CA ALA A 69 3.08 -3.12 -21.91
C ALA A 69 4.26 -2.58 -22.73
N LYS A 70 5.05 -1.65 -22.20
CA LYS A 70 6.27 -1.14 -22.84
C LYS A 70 7.42 -2.15 -22.80
N ASN A 71 7.36 -3.14 -21.91
CA ASN A 71 8.38 -4.18 -21.79
C ASN A 71 8.30 -5.16 -22.97
N LYS A 72 9.45 -5.64 -23.42
CA LYS A 72 9.54 -6.68 -24.47
C LYS A 72 9.82 -8.03 -23.82
N LEU A 73 8.93 -9.00 -24.06
CA LEU A 73 9.09 -10.37 -23.59
C LEU A 73 9.87 -11.16 -24.65
N PHE A 74 11.01 -11.74 -24.24
CA PHE A 74 11.85 -12.59 -25.08
C PHE A 74 11.99 -13.98 -24.47
N HIS A 75 12.31 -14.96 -25.30
CA HIS A 75 12.89 -16.22 -24.83
C HIS A 75 14.34 -15.96 -24.42
N ASN A 76 14.59 -15.86 -23.11
CA ASN A 76 15.89 -15.53 -22.57
C ASN A 76 16.67 -16.80 -22.20
N PHE A 77 17.83 -16.99 -22.82
CA PHE A 77 18.79 -18.08 -22.53
C PHE A 77 20.12 -17.54 -21.98
N ILE A 78 20.11 -16.35 -21.39
CA ILE A 78 21.32 -15.69 -20.84
C ILE A 78 21.93 -16.50 -19.68
N GLY A 79 21.10 -17.18 -18.88
CA GLY A 79 21.54 -17.95 -17.72
C GLY A 79 21.92 -17.06 -16.54
N GLN A 80 23.12 -17.25 -15.98
CA GLN A 80 23.65 -16.48 -14.84
C GLN A 80 22.78 -16.58 -13.57
N GLY A 81 22.16 -17.73 -13.33
CA GLY A 81 21.37 -18.00 -12.12
C GLY A 81 19.86 -17.77 -12.25
N TYR A 82 19.38 -17.28 -13.40
CA TYR A 82 17.95 -17.15 -13.70
C TYR A 82 17.58 -17.94 -14.94
N TYR A 83 16.58 -18.80 -14.82
CA TYR A 83 16.11 -19.68 -15.89
C TYR A 83 14.59 -19.60 -15.97
N GLY A 84 14.06 -19.45 -17.19
CA GLY A 84 12.61 -19.43 -17.42
C GLY A 84 11.95 -20.73 -16.94
N THR A 85 10.77 -20.61 -16.35
CA THR A 85 10.00 -21.75 -15.82
C THR A 85 8.51 -21.55 -16.04
N ILE A 86 7.76 -22.65 -15.96
CA ILE A 86 6.29 -22.63 -15.93
C ILE A 86 5.88 -22.68 -14.46
N THR A 87 5.36 -21.58 -13.93
CA THR A 87 4.69 -21.61 -12.62
C THR A 87 3.35 -22.33 -12.78
N PRO A 88 3.12 -23.47 -12.12
CA PRO A 88 1.85 -24.20 -12.25
C PRO A 88 0.67 -23.30 -11.86
N SER A 89 -0.37 -23.25 -12.70
CA SER A 89 -1.51 -22.34 -12.52
C SER A 89 -2.20 -22.53 -11.17
N VAL A 90 -2.26 -23.76 -10.66
CA VAL A 90 -2.83 -24.08 -9.35
C VAL A 90 -2.04 -23.45 -8.19
N ILE A 91 -0.70 -23.37 -8.30
CA ILE A 91 0.16 -22.73 -7.30
C ILE A 91 0.04 -21.22 -7.42
N LYS A 92 0.09 -20.66 -8.65
CA LYS A 92 -0.08 -19.23 -8.88
C LYS A 92 -1.38 -18.72 -8.28
N ARG A 93 -2.51 -19.38 -8.57
CA ARG A 93 -3.83 -18.92 -8.16
C ARG A 93 -4.10 -19.11 -6.66
N ASN A 94 -3.73 -20.26 -6.10
CA ASN A 94 -4.17 -20.64 -4.76
C ASN A 94 -3.16 -20.33 -3.65
N ILE A 95 -1.91 -20.03 -4.00
CA ILE A 95 -0.84 -19.67 -3.06
C ILE A 95 -0.39 -18.23 -3.33
N LEU A 96 0.22 -17.95 -4.49
CA LEU A 96 0.83 -16.64 -4.76
C LEU A 96 -0.18 -15.50 -4.81
N GLU A 97 -1.37 -15.72 -5.38
CA GLU A 97 -2.45 -14.73 -5.48
C GLU A 97 -3.47 -14.81 -4.33
N ASN A 98 -3.20 -15.61 -3.30
CA ASN A 98 -4.11 -15.82 -2.18
C ASN A 98 -3.61 -15.10 -0.90
N PRO A 99 -4.33 -14.08 -0.39
CA PRO A 99 -3.88 -13.31 0.77
C PRO A 99 -3.69 -14.16 2.03
N SER A 100 -4.43 -15.27 2.19
CA SER A 100 -4.23 -16.17 3.34
C SER A 100 -2.83 -16.80 3.39
N TRP A 101 -2.11 -16.81 2.26
CA TRP A 101 -0.75 -17.34 2.17
C TRP A 101 0.35 -16.27 2.29
N TYR A 102 0.09 -15.01 1.90
CA TYR A 102 1.12 -13.96 1.85
C TYR A 102 0.93 -12.82 2.84
N THR A 103 -0.16 -12.79 3.61
CA THR A 103 -0.40 -11.73 4.62
C THR A 103 0.18 -12.07 6.00
N ALA A 104 0.32 -13.36 6.32
CA ALA A 104 1.00 -13.79 7.53
C ALA A 104 2.49 -13.43 7.46
N TYR A 105 3.09 -13.16 8.62
CA TYR A 105 4.52 -12.94 8.75
C TYR A 105 5.23 -14.22 9.24
N THR A 106 6.45 -14.09 9.73
CA THR A 106 7.20 -15.20 10.34
C THR A 106 6.33 -15.92 11.40
N PRO A 107 6.29 -17.26 11.40
CA PRO A 107 5.45 -18.04 12.30
C PRO A 107 6.04 -18.09 13.72
N TYR A 108 6.02 -16.95 14.42
CA TYR A 108 6.48 -16.84 15.81
C TYR A 108 5.51 -17.49 16.82
N GLN A 109 4.26 -17.77 16.42
CA GLN A 109 3.22 -18.39 17.24
C GLN A 109 2.93 -19.79 16.67
N ALA A 110 3.39 -20.84 17.33
CA ALA A 110 3.27 -22.25 16.91
C ALA A 110 2.50 -23.09 17.94
#